data_AF-A0A7S0M454-F1
#
_entry.id   AF-A0A7S0M454-F1
#
_cell.length_a   1.000
_cell.length_b   1.000
_cell.length_c   1.000
_cell.angle_alpha   90.00
_cell.angle_beta   90.00
_cell.angle_gamma   90.00
#
_symmetry.space_group_name_H-M   'P 1'
#
loop_
_entity.id
_entity.type
_entity.pdbx_description
1 polymer ?
#
loop_
_entity_poly.entity_id
_entity_poly.type
_entity_poly.pdbx_seq_one_letter_code
_entity_poly.pdbx_strand_id
1 'polypeptide(L)'
;RVDWGLVRADAHLMGAMMQLILGSYLKGAWNIRAGWGLYQTAARAMEEATEEMSDHVKCMVEFGVGMFGLVVSLLPPTYLTIAELVGFSGDRVAALGRLESAQGRDAPWSAMACLLLLYYRTQASLLSLSLSLSLS
;
A
#
# COMPACT_ATOMS: atom_id res chain seq x y z
N ARG A 1 1.95 -20.17 11.09
CA ARG A 1 2.20 -20.90 9.82
C ARG A 1 2.59 -19.83 8.80
N VAL A 2 3.55 -20.06 7.90
CA VAL A 2 3.92 -19.03 6.92
C VAL A 2 2.78 -18.88 5.91
N ASP A 3 2.17 -17.71 5.85
CA ASP A 3 1.07 -17.43 4.91
C ASP A 3 1.65 -17.20 3.52
N TRP A 4 1.83 -18.30 2.78
CA TRP A 4 2.38 -18.35 1.43
C TRP A 4 1.70 -17.37 0.44
N GLY A 5 0.42 -17.06 0.67
CA GLY A 5 -0.32 -16.08 -0.13
C GLY A 5 0.26 -14.67 0.00
N LEU A 6 0.73 -14.30 1.19
CA LEU A 6 1.29 -12.99 1.49
C LEU A 6 2.71 -12.84 0.93
N VAL A 7 3.54 -13.87 1.08
CA VAL A 7 4.87 -13.92 0.44
C VAL A 7 4.74 -13.82 -1.09
N ARG A 8 3.72 -14.46 -1.67
CA ARG A 8 3.44 -14.34 -3.10
C ARG A 8 2.96 -12.94 -3.49
N ALA A 9 2.23 -12.24 -2.61
CA ALA A 9 1.82 -10.86 -2.84
C ALA A 9 3.04 -9.92 -2.94
N ASP A 10 4.00 -10.04 -2.02
CA ASP A 10 5.26 -9.30 -2.07
C ASP A 10 6.08 -9.63 -3.33
N ALA A 11 6.14 -10.91 -3.72
CA ALA A 11 6.81 -11.30 -4.95
C ALA A 11 6.17 -10.65 -6.20
N HIS A 12 4.83 -10.53 -6.22
CA HIS A 12 4.14 -9.79 -7.27
C HIS A 12 4.46 -8.29 -7.22
N LEU A 13 4.59 -7.67 -6.04
CA LEU A 13 5.01 -6.26 -5.91
C LEU A 13 6.43 -6.05 -6.43
N MET A 14 7.38 -6.89 -6.04
CA MET A 14 8.77 -6.84 -6.53
C MET A 14 8.83 -7.07 -8.05
N GLY A 15 8.05 -8.04 -8.53
CA GLY A 15 7.89 -8.30 -9.96
C GLY A 15 7.28 -7.09 -10.69
N ALA A 16 6.29 -6.43 -10.12
CA ALA A 16 5.69 -5.23 -10.69
C ALA A 16 6.72 -4.10 -10.79
N MET A 17 7.46 -3.82 -9.70
CA MET A 17 8.50 -2.80 -9.67
C MET A 17 9.55 -3.05 -10.76
N MET A 18 10.05 -4.28 -10.87
CA MET A 18 11.02 -4.66 -11.90
C MET A 18 10.46 -4.44 -13.31
N GLN A 19 9.20 -4.84 -13.57
CA GLN A 19 8.59 -4.67 -14.89
C GLN A 19 8.34 -3.20 -15.24
N LEU A 20 7.98 -2.36 -14.26
CA LEU A 20 7.84 -0.92 -14.46
C LEU A 20 9.18 -0.26 -14.79
N ILE A 21 10.25 -0.60 -14.07
CA ILE A 21 11.61 -0.08 -14.32
C ILE A 21 12.09 -0.49 -15.72
N LEU A 22 11.80 -1.72 -16.15
CA LEU A 22 12.19 -2.25 -17.45
C LEU A 22 11.26 -1.81 -18.61
N GLY A 23 10.29 -0.93 -18.36
CA GLY A 23 9.38 -0.40 -19.37
C GLY A 23 8.25 -1.33 -19.81
N SER A 24 8.04 -2.46 -19.13
CA SER A 24 6.95 -3.39 -19.39
C SER A 24 5.71 -3.04 -18.54
N TYR A 25 5.06 -1.94 -18.88
CA TYR A 25 3.98 -1.36 -18.07
C TYR A 25 2.76 -2.27 -17.92
N LEU A 26 2.34 -2.96 -18.97
CA LEU A 26 1.18 -3.89 -18.89
C LEU A 26 1.47 -5.06 -17.93
N LYS A 27 2.67 -5.62 -17.98
CA LYS A 27 3.07 -6.73 -17.09
C LYS A 27 3.26 -6.24 -15.65
N GLY A 28 3.76 -5.01 -15.49
CA GLY A 28 3.77 -4.30 -14.22
C GLY A 28 2.36 -4.16 -13.64
N ALA A 29 1.42 -3.61 -14.41
CA ALA A 29 0.03 -3.44 -14.02
C ALA A 29 -0.67 -4.77 -13.68
N TRP A 30 -0.42 -5.83 -14.45
CA TRP A 30 -0.93 -7.16 -14.14
C TRP A 30 -0.43 -7.68 -12.79
N ASN A 31 0.87 -7.52 -12.51
CA ASN A 31 1.46 -7.92 -11.23
C ASN A 31 0.92 -7.09 -10.06
N ILE A 32 0.73 -5.78 -10.25
CA ILE A 32 0.06 -4.91 -9.26
C ILE A 32 -1.33 -5.46 -8.93
N ARG A 33 -2.13 -5.79 -9.95
CA ARG A 33 -3.48 -6.33 -9.77
C ARG A 33 -3.48 -7.67 -9.03
N ALA A 34 -2.53 -8.55 -9.35
CA ALA A 34 -2.38 -9.85 -8.72
C ALA A 34 -1.99 -9.72 -7.24
N GLY A 35 -1.01 -8.86 -6.93
CA GLY A 35 -0.60 -8.56 -5.55
C GLY A 35 -1.75 -7.98 -4.72
N TRP A 36 -2.49 -7.01 -5.28
CA TRP A 36 -3.66 -6.43 -4.63
C TRP A 36 -4.74 -7.46 -4.28
N GLY A 37 -5.02 -8.39 -5.20
CA GLY A 37 -5.99 -9.45 -4.95
C GLY A 37 -5.63 -10.32 -3.75
N LEU A 38 -4.34 -10.65 -3.61
CA LEU A 38 -3.85 -11.45 -2.48
C LEU A 38 -3.95 -10.68 -1.15
N TYR A 39 -3.60 -9.39 -1.12
CA TYR A 39 -3.78 -8.57 0.08
C TYR A 39 -5.24 -8.41 0.47
N GLN A 40 -6.16 -8.25 -0.49
CA GLN A 40 -7.60 -8.22 -0.17
C GLN A 40 -8.08 -9.53 0.44
N THR A 41 -7.66 -10.68 -0.13
CA THR A 41 -8.01 -11.99 0.43
C THR A 41 -7.47 -12.14 1.84
N ALA A 42 -6.23 -11.73 2.09
CA ALA A 42 -5.62 -11.80 3.42
C ALA A 42 -6.27 -10.82 4.42
N ALA A 43 -6.67 -9.63 3.99
CA ALA A 43 -7.39 -8.68 4.82
C ALA A 43 -8.76 -9.20 5.26
N ARG A 44 -9.52 -9.82 4.35
CA ARG A 44 -10.79 -10.47 4.70
C ARG A 44 -10.59 -11.62 5.68
N ALA A 45 -9.59 -12.46 5.42
CA ALA A 45 -9.24 -13.55 6.34
C ALA A 45 -8.84 -13.03 7.73
N MET A 46 -8.17 -11.87 7.81
CA MET A 46 -7.83 -11.22 9.07
C MET A 46 -9.06 -10.72 9.83
N GLU A 47 -10.07 -10.20 9.13
CA GLU A 47 -11.31 -9.69 9.72
C GLU A 47 -12.23 -10.84 10.19
N GLU A 48 -12.21 -11.98 9.49
CA GLU A 48 -13.00 -13.18 9.80
C GLU A 48 -12.32 -14.11 10.83
N ALA A 49 -11.02 -13.92 11.07
CA ALA A 49 -10.25 -14.79 11.95
C ALA A 49 -10.77 -14.72 13.40
N THR A 50 -11.26 -15.87 13.89
CA THR A 50 -11.64 -16.03 15.31
C THR A 50 -10.41 -16.33 16.18
N GLU A 51 -9.34 -16.85 15.57
CA GLU A 51 -8.07 -17.14 16.24
C GLU A 51 -7.08 -15.97 16.10
N GLU A 52 -6.20 -15.84 17.09
CA GLU A 52 -5.20 -14.78 17.10
C GLU A 52 -4.15 -15.00 16.00
N MET A 53 -4.12 -14.08 15.03
CA MET A 53 -3.11 -14.08 13.98
C MET A 53 -1.82 -13.39 14.44
N SER A 54 -0.67 -13.88 13.96
CA SER A 54 0.64 -13.35 14.34
C SER A 54 0.81 -11.87 13.94
N ASP A 55 1.56 -11.11 14.73
CA ASP A 55 1.84 -9.70 14.44
C ASP A 55 2.57 -9.47 13.12
N HIS A 56 3.41 -10.42 12.70
CA HIS A 56 4.06 -10.39 11.39
C HIS A 56 3.04 -10.37 10.25
N VAL A 57 2.03 -11.24 10.30
CA VAL A 57 1.01 -11.35 9.27
C VAL A 57 0.10 -10.13 9.28
N LYS A 58 -0.35 -9.70 10.48
CA LYS A 58 -1.12 -8.46 10.64
C LYS A 58 -0.36 -7.25 10.07
N CYS A 59 0.92 -7.12 10.39
CA CYS A 59 1.76 -6.03 9.88
C CYS A 59 1.84 -6.04 8.35
N MET A 60 2.08 -7.21 7.75
CA MET A 60 2.21 -7.33 6.30
C MET A 60 0.88 -7.05 5.58
N VAL A 61 -0.26 -7.51 6.13
CA VAL A 61 -1.60 -7.19 5.60
C VAL A 61 -1.88 -5.70 5.69
N GLU A 62 -1.72 -5.09 6.87
CA GLU A 62 -1.99 -3.68 7.09
C GLU A 62 -1.08 -2.77 6.25
N PHE A 63 0.20 -3.13 6.14
CA PHE A 63 1.14 -2.44 5.27
C PHE A 63 0.71 -2.52 3.80
N GLY A 64 0.39 -3.72 3.30
CA GLY A 64 -0.01 -3.89 1.90
C GLY A 64 -1.27 -3.11 1.57
N VAL A 65 -2.33 -3.27 2.37
CA VAL A 65 -3.60 -2.56 2.15
C VAL A 65 -3.41 -1.04 2.29
N GLY A 66 -2.67 -0.60 3.31
CA GLY A 66 -2.36 0.81 3.53
C GLY A 66 -1.55 1.43 2.39
N MET A 67 -0.55 0.71 1.88
CA MET A 67 0.26 1.16 0.74
C MET A 67 -0.61 1.36 -0.51
N PHE A 68 -1.39 0.34 -0.89
CA PHE A 68 -2.27 0.43 -2.06
C PHE A 68 -3.29 1.56 -1.92
N GLY A 69 -3.94 1.67 -0.76
CA GLY A 69 -4.90 2.75 -0.48
C GLY A 69 -4.26 4.13 -0.57
N LEU A 70 -3.05 4.30 -0.02
CA LEU A 70 -2.34 5.57 -0.08
C LEU A 70 -1.94 5.93 -1.51
N VAL A 71 -1.35 5.00 -2.26
CA VAL A 71 -0.96 5.22 -3.68
C VAL A 71 -2.17 5.64 -4.51
N VAL A 72 -3.30 4.95 -4.37
CA VAL A 72 -4.53 5.29 -5.09
C VAL A 72 -5.04 6.67 -4.68
N SER A 73 -5.00 7.01 -3.39
CA SER A 73 -5.41 8.34 -2.92
C SER A 73 -4.56 9.50 -3.46
N LEU A 74 -3.34 9.23 -3.92
CA LEU A 74 -2.42 10.22 -4.49
C LEU A 74 -2.56 10.36 -6.00
N LEU A 75 -3.32 9.47 -6.66
CA LEU A 75 -3.54 9.56 -8.09
C LEU A 75 -4.39 10.79 -8.44
N PRO A 76 -4.08 11.49 -9.54
CA PRO A 76 -4.95 12.54 -10.07
C PRO A 76 -6.35 12.00 -10.39
N PRO A 77 -7.41 12.85 -10.36
CA PRO A 77 -8.79 12.44 -10.59
C PRO A 77 -9.01 11.65 -11.88
N THR A 78 -8.24 11.96 -12.93
CA THR A 78 -8.27 11.26 -14.23
C THR A 78 -7.97 9.76 -14.13
N TYR A 79 -7.21 9.34 -13.13
CA TYR A 79 -6.81 7.94 -12.93
C TYR A 79 -7.63 7.22 -11.85
N LEU A 80 -8.44 7.97 -11.07
CA LEU A 80 -9.29 7.39 -10.02
C LEU A 80 -10.36 6.47 -10.59
N THR A 81 -10.97 6.82 -11.72
CA THR A 81 -11.98 5.99 -12.39
C THR A 81 -11.43 4.62 -12.79
N ILE A 82 -10.14 4.54 -13.15
CA ILE A 82 -9.48 3.29 -13.49
C ILE A 82 -9.18 2.48 -12.22
N ALA A 83 -8.77 3.14 -11.14
CA ALA A 83 -8.52 2.50 -9.85
C ALA A 83 -9.81 1.95 -9.22
N GLU A 84 -10.91 2.69 -9.29
CA GLU A 84 -12.24 2.28 -8.81
C GLU A 84 -12.76 1.06 -9.59
N LEU A 85 -12.57 1.04 -10.92
CA LEU A 85 -12.92 -0.11 -11.76
C LEU A 85 -12.16 -1.39 -11.34
N VAL A 86 -10.96 -1.23 -10.79
CA VAL A 86 -10.12 -2.34 -10.31
C VAL A 86 -10.47 -2.75 -8.86
N GLY A 87 -11.34 -2.00 -8.18
CA GLY A 87 -11.78 -2.25 -6.82
C GLY A 87 -10.88 -1.62 -5.75
N PHE A 88 -10.20 -0.53 -6.08
CA PHE A 88 -9.49 0.29 -5.08
C PHE A 88 -10.41 1.39 -4.54
N SER A 89 -10.58 1.44 -3.22
CA SER A 89 -11.18 2.59 -2.53
C SER A 89 -10.05 3.48 -2.01
N GLY A 90 -9.85 4.64 -2.63
CA GLY A 90 -8.77 5.59 -2.30
C GLY A 90 -8.99 6.40 -1.02
N ASP A 91 -9.49 5.79 0.06
CA ASP A 91 -9.64 6.48 1.35
C ASP A 91 -8.27 6.66 2.00
N ARG A 92 -7.77 7.90 1.92
CA ARG A 92 -6.47 8.28 2.45
C ARG A 92 -6.40 8.14 3.97
N VAL A 93 -7.47 8.47 4.69
CA VAL A 93 -7.47 8.44 6.16
C VAL A 93 -7.38 7.00 6.64
N ALA A 94 -8.21 6.12 6.06
CA ALA A 94 -8.15 4.69 6.33
C ALA A 94 -6.77 4.11 5.98
N ALA A 95 -6.20 4.47 4.82
CA ALA A 95 -4.89 4.01 4.39
C ALA A 95 -3.77 4.43 5.36
N LEU A 96 -3.76 5.69 5.81
CA LEU A 96 -2.79 6.19 6.79
C LEU A 96 -2.95 5.47 8.14
N GLY A 97 -4.18 5.24 8.62
CA GLY A 97 -4.42 4.50 9.86
C GLY A 97 -3.90 3.06 9.81
N ARG A 98 -4.03 2.38 8.67
CA ARG A 98 -3.46 1.04 8.46
C ARG A 98 -1.93 1.05 8.46
N LEU A 99 -1.31 2.04 7.81
CA LEU A 99 0.15 2.21 7.84
C LEU A 99 0.69 2.53 9.24
N GLU A 100 -0.01 3.37 10.01
CA GLU A 100 0.34 3.67 11.41
C GLU A 100 0.22 2.42 12.29
N SER A 101 -0.82 1.60 12.09
CA SER A 101 -0.95 0.30 12.76
C SER A 101 0.19 -0.65 12.39
N ALA A 102 0.62 -0.69 11.12
CA ALA A 102 1.72 -1.53 10.68
C ALA A 102 3.08 -1.08 11.27
N GLN A 103 3.32 0.24 11.36
CA GLN A 103 4.52 0.82 11.98
C GLN A 103 4.64 0.49 13.47
N GLY A 104 3.53 0.34 14.19
CA GLY A 104 3.55 0.02 15.61
C GLY A 104 3.95 -1.43 15.95
N ARG A 105 4.15 -2.29 14.94
CA ARG A 105 4.38 -3.74 15.12
C ARG A 105 5.85 -4.12 14.98
N ASP A 106 6.23 -5.24 15.61
CA ASP A 106 7.57 -5.83 15.50
C ASP A 106 7.64 -6.77 14.28
N ALA A 107 7.82 -6.18 13.09
CA ALA A 107 7.96 -6.90 11.83
C ALA A 107 8.72 -6.05 10.80
N PRO A 108 9.41 -6.63 9.80
CA PRO A 108 10.22 -5.84 8.86
C PRO A 108 9.38 -4.87 8.00
N TRP A 109 8.13 -5.19 7.72
CA TRP A 109 7.19 -4.29 7.03
C TRP A 109 6.84 -3.03 7.85
N SER A 110 7.08 -3.03 9.16
CA SER A 110 6.92 -1.85 10.02
C SER A 110 7.86 -0.71 9.60
N ALA A 111 9.12 -1.04 9.31
CA ALA A 111 10.09 -0.07 8.81
C ALA A 111 9.66 0.49 7.44
N MET A 112 9.12 -0.36 6.55
CA MET A 112 8.60 0.07 5.26
C MET A 112 7.36 0.98 5.40
N ALA A 113 6.46 0.66 6.34
CA ALA A 113 5.30 1.49 6.66
C ALA A 113 5.73 2.87 7.15
N CYS A 114 6.71 2.90 8.07
CA CYS A 114 7.33 4.13 8.56
C CYS A 114 7.94 4.96 7.42
N LEU A 115 8.73 4.35 6.54
CA LEU A 115 9.32 5.04 5.39
C LEU A 115 8.27 5.61 4.45
N LEU A 116 7.19 4.88 4.18
CA LEU A 116 6.11 5.35 3.32
C LEU A 116 5.34 6.53 3.95
N LEU A 117 5.08 6.47 5.26
CA LEU A 117 4.48 7.57 6.02
C LEU A 117 5.39 8.81 6.02
N LEU A 118 6.68 8.62 6.24
CA LEU A 118 7.68 9.70 6.19
C LEU A 118 7.70 10.34 4.81
N TYR A 119 7.79 9.55 3.74
CA TYR A 119 7.74 10.04 2.37
C TYR A 119 6.50 10.90 2.12
N TYR A 120 5.31 10.40 2.49
CA TYR A 120 4.07 11.14 2.33
C TYR A 120 4.07 12.47 3.10
N ARG A 121 4.48 12.46 4.37
CA ARG A 121 4.52 13.68 5.22
C ARG A 121 5.55 14.68 4.71
N THR A 122 6.71 14.23 4.24
CA THR A 122 7.72 15.10 3.63
C THR A 122 7.19 15.76 2.37
N GLN A 123 6.54 15.01 1.48
CA GLN A 123 5.96 15.59 0.26
C GLN A 123 4.88 16.64 0.57
N ALA A 124 4.01 16.35 1.54
CA ALA A 124 3.00 17.32 1.98
C ALA A 124 3.63 18.61 2.51
N SER A 125 4.71 18.50 3.30
CA SER A 125 5.43 19.66 3.85
C SER A 125 6.11 20.49 2.75
N LEU A 126 6.73 19.84 1.76
CA LEU A 126 7.39 20.53 0.64
C LEU A 126 6.37 21.30 -0.21
N LEU A 127 5.21 20.71 -0.46
CA LEU A 127 4.11 21.38 -1.16
C LEU A 127 3.66 22.63 -0.40
N SER A 128 3.46 22.55 0.93
CA SER A 128 3.09 23.75 1.71
C SER A 128 4.15 24.84 1.67
N LEU A 129 5.43 24.49 1.68
CA LEU A 129 6.53 25.45 1.64
C LEU A 129 6.62 26.14 0.26
N SER A 130 6.46 25.37 -0.82
CA SER A 130 6.42 25.93 -2.17
C SER A 130 5.27 26.93 -2.37
N LEU A 131 4.09 26.64 -1.81
CA LEU A 131 2.96 27.56 -1.84
C LEU A 131 3.24 28.84 -1.04
N SER A 132 3.85 28.73 0.14
CA SER A 132 4.21 29.90 0.95
C SER A 132 5.20 30.83 0.25
N LEU A 133 6.20 30.28 -0.45
CA LEU A 133 7.17 31.05 -1.23
C LEU A 133 6.56 31.68 -2.51
N SER A 134 5.53 31.06 -3.09
CA SER A 134 4.84 31.62 -4.26
C SER A 134 3.92 32.79 -3.93
N LEU A 135 3.52 32.92 -2.66
CA LEU A 135 2.62 33.96 -2.16
C LEU A 135 3.37 35.14 -1.49
N SER A 136 4.69 35.03 -1.31
CA SER A 136 5.59 36.08 -0.79
C SER A 136 6.28 36.84 -1.92
#